data_AF-A0A848UUG2-F1
#
_entry.id   AF-A0A848UUG2-F1
#
_cell.length_a   1.000
_cell.length_b   1.000
_cell.length_c   1.000
_cell.angle_alpha   90.00
_cell.angle_beta   90.00
_cell.angle_gamma   90.00
#
_symmetry.space_group_name_H-M   'P 1'
#
loop_
_entity.id
_entity.type
_entity.pdbx_description
1 polymer ?
#
loop_
_entity_poly.entity_id
_entity_poly.type
_entity_poly.pdbx_seq_one_letter_code
_entity_poly.pdbx_strand_id
1 'polypeptide(L)'
;MTIDVLALSMLAMSAFDAGNMRPVDEQHFLIHGKIIEINPVVMDEDQADDTQVIVYQDGEIYVAFNTNDEGEYLFNLPIGHNYEVVYGGEAYVNKKVTIDAKELPQKRKGYDVKLDMGVFQEYSDVDYSFLNDPVAQIFYDDDYGDLAFDEQYSMKQGKAMMKCFKEIAKKHK
;
A
#
# COMPACT_ATOMS: atom_id res chain seq x y z
N MET A 1 13.54 1.50 -30.63
CA MET A 1 12.26 0.80 -30.37
C MET A 1 11.62 1.57 -29.24
N THR A 2 10.82 2.57 -29.59
CA THR A 2 10.13 3.44 -28.64
C THR A 2 9.03 2.63 -27.99
N ILE A 3 9.19 2.32 -26.71
CA ILE A 3 8.14 1.73 -25.90
C ILE A 3 7.11 2.85 -25.71
N ASP A 4 5.93 2.68 -26.30
CA ASP A 4 4.80 3.61 -26.16
C ASP A 4 4.35 3.63 -24.69
N VAL A 5 4.78 4.66 -23.96
CA VAL A 5 4.34 4.96 -22.58
C VAL A 5 2.81 5.15 -22.49
N LEU A 6 2.16 5.40 -23.63
CA LEU A 6 0.70 5.52 -23.76
C LEU A 6 -0.07 4.18 -23.72
N ALA A 7 0.60 3.04 -23.86
CA ALA A 7 -0.08 1.74 -23.78
C ALA A 7 -0.21 1.22 -22.33
N LEU A 8 0.63 1.70 -21.41
CA LEU A 8 0.62 1.27 -20.00
C LEU A 8 -0.49 1.94 -19.18
N SER A 9 -1.00 3.10 -19.61
CA SER A 9 -2.05 3.82 -18.90
C SER A 9 -3.46 3.21 -19.08
N MET A 10 -3.61 2.14 -19.87
CA MET A 10 -4.91 1.52 -20.18
C MET A 10 -5.10 0.11 -19.60
N LEU A 11 -4.19 -0.40 -18.75
CA LEU A 11 -4.54 -1.52 -17.88
C LEU A 11 -5.36 -0.97 -16.71
N ALA A 12 -6.63 -0.79 -17.06
CA ALA A 12 -7.69 -0.13 -16.35
C ALA A 12 -7.67 -0.37 -14.84
N MET A 13 -7.82 0.73 -14.10
CA MET A 13 -8.74 0.78 -12.96
C MET A 13 -10.06 0.15 -13.42
N SER A 14 -10.21 -1.16 -13.24
CA SER A 14 -11.51 -1.81 -13.40
C SER A 14 -12.44 -1.15 -12.39
N ALA A 15 -13.61 -0.72 -12.84
CA ALA A 15 -14.71 -0.33 -11.97
C ALA A 15 -14.74 -1.27 -10.76
N PHE A 16 -14.74 -0.70 -9.55
CA PHE A 16 -14.70 -1.43 -8.28
C PHE A 16 -15.93 -2.35 -8.21
N ASP A 17 -15.80 -3.57 -8.73
CA ASP A 17 -16.80 -4.62 -8.62
C ASP A 17 -16.36 -5.55 -7.49
N ALA A 18 -16.73 -5.17 -6.27
CA ALA A 18 -16.46 -5.92 -5.05
C ALA A 18 -16.95 -7.38 -5.12
N GLY A 19 -17.80 -7.73 -6.10
CA GLY A 19 -18.28 -9.09 -6.34
C GLY A 19 -17.26 -10.06 -6.92
N ASN A 20 -16.14 -9.60 -7.51
CA ASN A 20 -15.17 -10.48 -8.17
C ASN A 20 -13.73 -9.94 -8.21
N MET A 21 -13.17 -9.54 -7.06
CA MET A 21 -11.75 -9.14 -6.94
C MET A 21 -10.84 -10.33 -7.21
N ARG A 22 -10.24 -10.36 -8.41
CA ARG A 22 -9.24 -11.36 -8.83
C ARG A 22 -8.22 -10.70 -9.75
N PRO A 23 -7.02 -11.28 -9.88
CA PRO A 23 -6.08 -10.82 -10.88
C PRO A 23 -6.63 -10.90 -12.29
N VAL A 24 -6.14 -10.02 -13.15
CA VAL A 24 -6.53 -9.95 -14.57
C VAL A 24 -6.15 -11.21 -15.35
N ASP A 25 -5.04 -11.86 -14.97
CA ASP A 25 -4.58 -13.14 -15.50
C ASP A 25 -3.61 -13.84 -14.52
N GLU A 26 -3.03 -14.97 -14.93
CA GLU A 26 -2.11 -15.78 -14.11
C GLU A 26 -0.69 -15.17 -13.96
N GLN A 27 -0.37 -14.11 -14.70
CA GLN A 27 0.92 -13.42 -14.65
C GLN A 27 0.87 -12.17 -13.77
N HIS A 28 -0.29 -11.86 -13.18
CA HIS A 28 -0.47 -10.74 -12.29
C HIS A 28 -1.00 -11.20 -10.93
N PHE A 29 -0.74 -10.39 -9.92
CA PHE A 29 -1.45 -10.41 -8.65
C PHE A 29 -2.15 -9.07 -8.44
N LEU A 30 -3.17 -9.08 -7.59
CA LEU A 30 -3.99 -7.91 -7.33
C LEU A 30 -3.58 -7.27 -6.01
N ILE A 31 -3.32 -5.96 -6.01
CA ILE A 31 -3.36 -5.17 -4.78
C ILE A 31 -4.65 -4.38 -4.73
N HIS A 32 -5.24 -4.26 -3.55
CA HIS A 32 -6.42 -3.44 -3.32
C HIS A 32 -6.49 -2.99 -1.88
N GLY A 33 -7.27 -1.96 -1.60
CA GLY A 33 -7.45 -1.50 -0.23
C GLY A 33 -8.25 -0.22 -0.16
N LYS A 34 -8.44 0.24 1.07
CA LYS A 34 -9.00 1.56 1.38
C LYS A 34 -8.02 2.37 2.21
N ILE A 35 -7.90 3.64 1.87
CA ILE A 35 -7.13 4.63 2.62
C ILE A 35 -8.09 5.47 3.45
N ILE A 36 -7.75 5.67 4.73
CA ILE A 36 -8.45 6.56 5.66
C ILE A 36 -7.47 7.56 6.24
N GLU A 37 -7.95 8.77 6.56
CA GLU A 37 -7.19 9.75 7.30
C GLU A 37 -7.39 9.52 8.80
N ILE A 38 -6.30 9.53 9.57
CA ILE A 38 -6.30 9.41 11.01
C ILE A 38 -5.87 10.76 11.57
N ASN A 39 -6.69 11.34 12.44
CA ASN A 39 -6.29 12.46 13.28
C ASN A 39 -5.64 11.91 14.58
N PRO A 40 -4.30 12.00 14.74
CA PRO A 40 -3.64 11.34 15.87
C PRO A 40 -3.87 12.06 17.21
N VAL A 41 -4.34 13.31 17.20
CA VAL A 41 -4.57 14.09 18.43
C VAL A 41 -5.81 13.60 19.17
N VAL A 42 -6.89 13.36 18.41
CA VAL A 42 -8.18 12.92 18.94
C VAL A 42 -8.48 11.45 18.68
N MET A 43 -7.63 10.76 17.91
CA MET A 43 -7.83 9.37 17.47
C MET A 43 -9.16 9.18 16.73
N ASP A 44 -9.44 10.11 15.82
CA ASP A 44 -10.62 10.09 14.94
C ASP A 44 -10.19 9.70 13.53
N GLU A 45 -11.13 9.14 12.77
CA GLU A 45 -10.91 8.66 11.41
C GLU A 45 -11.83 9.41 10.45
N ASP A 46 -11.28 9.83 9.31
CA ASP A 46 -12.02 10.45 8.22
C ASP A 46 -11.64 9.78 6.90
N GLN A 47 -12.34 10.15 5.84
CA GLN A 47 -12.08 9.69 4.50
C GLN A 47 -10.81 10.36 3.94
N ALA A 48 -9.93 9.56 3.33
CA ALA A 48 -8.77 10.05 2.58
C ALA A 48 -9.00 9.83 1.09
N ASP A 49 -9.78 10.74 0.49
CA ASP A 49 -10.02 10.75 -0.95
C ASP A 49 -8.79 11.29 -1.71
N ASP A 50 -8.72 10.98 -3.01
CA ASP A 50 -7.68 11.47 -3.93
C ASP A 50 -6.23 11.32 -3.40
N THR A 51 -5.98 10.31 -2.57
CA THR A 51 -4.68 10.09 -1.94
C THR A 51 -3.74 9.39 -2.90
N GLN A 52 -2.53 9.92 -3.03
CA GLN A 52 -1.55 9.37 -3.95
C GLN A 52 -0.99 8.03 -3.46
N VAL A 53 -0.92 7.10 -4.41
CA VAL A 53 -0.24 5.81 -4.31
C VAL A 53 0.81 5.72 -5.41
N ILE A 54 2.07 5.49 -5.03
CA ILE A 54 3.18 5.27 -5.97
C ILE A 54 3.67 3.85 -5.80
N VAL A 55 3.76 3.11 -6.90
CA VAL A 55 4.33 1.77 -6.92
C VAL A 55 5.69 1.82 -7.61
N TYR A 56 6.71 1.35 -6.90
CA TYR A 56 8.03 1.08 -7.44
C TYR A 56 8.14 -0.42 -7.75
N GLN A 57 8.66 -0.76 -8.92
CA GLN A 57 9.00 -2.12 -9.33
C GLN A 57 10.52 -2.21 -9.46
N ASP A 58 11.14 -3.11 -8.70
CA ASP A 58 12.60 -3.30 -8.66
C ASP A 58 13.41 -2.01 -8.47
N GLY A 59 12.85 -1.04 -7.73
CA GLY A 59 13.48 0.23 -7.38
C GLY A 59 13.20 1.39 -8.34
N GLU A 60 12.49 1.16 -9.45
CA GLU A 60 12.07 2.21 -10.38
C GLU A 60 10.56 2.48 -10.27
N ILE A 61 10.13 3.71 -10.51
CA ILE A 61 8.69 4.05 -10.52
C ILE A 61 8.02 3.26 -11.65
N TYR A 62 7.06 2.41 -11.29
CA TYR A 62 6.25 1.63 -12.23
C TYR A 62 4.97 2.37 -12.58
N VAL A 63 4.26 2.86 -11.56
CA VAL A 63 3.01 3.62 -11.72
C VAL A 63 2.81 4.56 -10.54
N ALA A 64 2.11 5.67 -10.79
CA ALA A 64 1.55 6.53 -9.76
C ALA A 64 0.09 6.80 -10.11
N PHE A 65 -0.78 6.72 -9.11
CA PHE A 65 -2.22 6.96 -9.26
C PHE A 65 -2.79 7.49 -7.94
N ASN A 66 -4.05 7.94 -7.96
CA ASN A 66 -4.76 8.40 -6.78
C ASN A 66 -5.92 7.44 -6.47
N THR A 67 -6.32 7.37 -5.20
CA THR A 67 -7.53 6.64 -4.78
C THR A 67 -8.79 7.28 -5.39
N ASN A 68 -9.89 6.52 -5.41
CA ASN A 68 -11.19 7.07 -5.78
C ASN A 68 -11.71 8.05 -4.70
N ASP A 69 -12.89 8.59 -4.95
CA ASP A 69 -13.57 9.49 -4.01
C ASP A 69 -13.85 8.83 -2.66
N GLU A 70 -13.99 7.50 -2.57
CA GLU A 70 -14.16 6.77 -1.31
C GLU A 70 -12.85 6.33 -0.62
N GLY A 71 -11.69 6.74 -1.15
CA GLY A 71 -10.37 6.34 -0.67
C GLY A 71 -9.96 4.93 -1.07
N GLU A 72 -10.71 4.27 -1.94
CA GLU A 72 -10.45 2.90 -2.39
C GLU A 72 -9.54 2.86 -3.61
N TYR A 73 -8.83 1.74 -3.78
CA TYR A 73 -8.03 1.47 -4.96
C TYR A 73 -7.91 -0.02 -5.23
N LEU A 74 -7.59 -0.34 -6.48
CA LEU A 74 -7.33 -1.68 -6.97
C LEU A 74 -6.38 -1.60 -8.17
N PHE A 75 -5.33 -2.42 -8.18
CA PHE A 75 -4.32 -2.41 -9.23
C PHE A 75 -3.70 -3.80 -9.43
N ASN A 76 -3.47 -4.18 -10.69
CA ASN A 76 -2.82 -5.46 -11.04
C ASN A 76 -1.32 -5.24 -11.22
N LEU A 77 -0.51 -6.04 -10.54
CA LEU A 77 0.95 -6.00 -10.60
C LEU A 77 1.51 -7.28 -11.22
N PRO A 78 2.49 -7.19 -12.14
CA PRO A 78 3.14 -8.37 -12.69
C PRO A 78 3.82 -9.23 -11.62
N ILE A 79 3.74 -10.55 -11.76
CA ILE A 79 4.54 -11.50 -10.97
C ILE A 79 5.98 -11.50 -11.52
N GLY A 80 6.98 -11.74 -10.67
CA GLY A 80 8.38 -11.80 -11.06
C GLY A 80 9.25 -10.65 -10.56
N HIS A 81 8.73 -9.80 -9.68
CA HIS A 81 9.36 -8.55 -9.26
C HIS A 81 9.23 -8.29 -7.75
N ASN A 82 10.05 -7.38 -7.23
CA ASN A 82 9.81 -6.78 -5.91
C ASN A 82 9.10 -5.44 -6.06
N TYR A 83 8.20 -5.15 -5.13
CA TYR A 83 7.46 -3.91 -5.11
C TYR A 83 7.68 -3.12 -3.81
N GLU A 84 7.76 -1.80 -3.94
CA GLU A 84 7.54 -0.87 -2.83
C GLU A 84 6.31 -0.01 -3.19
N VAL A 85 5.28 -0.05 -2.34
CA VAL A 85 4.07 0.75 -2.50
C VAL A 85 4.09 1.87 -1.46
N VAL A 86 4.10 3.11 -1.92
CA VAL A 86 4.18 4.32 -1.12
C VAL A 86 2.81 5.01 -1.10
N TYR A 87 2.33 5.32 0.11
CA TYR A 87 1.03 5.97 0.34
C TYR A 87 1.22 7.34 1.00
N GLY A 88 0.45 8.33 0.56
CA GLY A 88 0.36 9.65 1.18
C GLY A 88 0.56 10.79 0.17
N GLY A 89 1.72 10.83 -0.47
CA GLY A 89 2.09 11.91 -1.39
C GLY A 89 2.54 13.17 -0.64
N GLU A 90 2.09 14.33 -1.09
CA GLU A 90 2.41 15.63 -0.47
C GLU A 90 1.51 15.98 0.73
N ALA A 91 0.33 15.36 0.83
CA ALA A 91 -0.68 15.68 1.85
C ALA A 91 -0.39 15.03 3.22
N TYR A 92 0.38 13.95 3.24
CA TYR A 92 0.52 13.09 4.41
C TYR A 92 1.95 12.62 4.62
N VAL A 93 2.24 12.14 5.84
CA VAL A 93 3.49 11.44 6.09
C VAL A 93 3.52 10.13 5.30
N ASN A 94 4.50 10.03 4.39
CA ASN A 94 4.64 8.89 3.50
C ASN A 94 4.92 7.60 4.25
N LYS A 95 4.22 6.54 3.86
CA LYS A 95 4.41 5.18 4.39
C LYS A 95 4.60 4.19 3.28
N LYS A 96 5.39 3.14 3.55
CA LYS A 96 5.85 2.20 2.52
C LYS A 96 5.49 0.77 2.90
N VAL A 97 5.00 0.01 1.93
CA VAL A 97 4.79 -1.45 2.07
C VAL A 97 5.67 -2.14 1.03
N THR A 98 6.40 -3.16 1.43
CA THR A 98 7.21 -3.96 0.50
C THR A 98 6.56 -5.30 0.22
N ILE A 99 6.57 -5.73 -1.04
CA ILE A 99 6.02 -7.02 -1.48
C ILE A 99 7.09 -7.76 -2.29
N ASP A 100 7.52 -8.94 -1.81
CA ASP A 100 8.33 -9.87 -2.62
C ASP A 100 7.40 -10.78 -3.42
N ALA A 101 7.33 -10.53 -4.73
CA ALA A 101 6.56 -11.32 -5.68
C ALA A 101 7.44 -11.89 -6.80
N LYS A 102 8.76 -12.07 -6.56
CA LYS A 102 9.67 -12.63 -7.56
C LYS A 102 9.33 -14.07 -7.93
N GLU A 103 8.98 -14.87 -6.93
CA GLU A 103 8.77 -16.30 -7.06
C GLU A 103 7.44 -16.69 -6.42
N LEU A 104 6.34 -16.51 -7.18
CA LEU A 104 5.03 -17.00 -6.77
C LEU A 104 4.70 -18.28 -7.53
N PRO A 105 4.37 -19.39 -6.84
CA PRO A 105 3.85 -20.59 -7.47
C PRO A 105 2.58 -20.30 -8.28
N GLN A 106 2.27 -21.12 -9.29
CA GLN A 106 1.01 -20.95 -9.99
C GLN A 106 -0.18 -21.30 -9.09
N LYS A 107 -1.17 -20.40 -9.06
CA LYS A 107 -2.40 -20.56 -8.27
C LYS A 107 -3.61 -20.24 -9.14
N ARG A 108 -4.54 -21.18 -9.26
CA ARG A 108 -5.71 -21.06 -10.15
C ARG A 108 -6.57 -19.82 -9.91
N LYS A 109 -6.65 -19.35 -8.65
CA LYS A 109 -7.40 -18.14 -8.29
C LYS A 109 -6.59 -16.85 -8.45
N GLY A 110 -5.30 -16.97 -8.74
CA GLY A 110 -4.32 -15.89 -8.60
C GLY A 110 -4.04 -15.56 -7.13
N TYR A 111 -3.35 -14.45 -6.93
CA TYR A 111 -3.01 -13.87 -5.64
C TYR A 111 -3.66 -12.49 -5.51
N ASP A 112 -4.17 -12.17 -4.34
CA ASP A 112 -4.58 -10.81 -4.01
C ASP A 112 -4.06 -10.42 -2.63
N VAL A 113 -3.78 -9.13 -2.47
CA VAL A 113 -3.29 -8.56 -1.22
C VAL A 113 -4.14 -7.35 -0.87
N LYS A 114 -4.84 -7.45 0.25
CA LYS A 114 -5.57 -6.32 0.84
C LYS A 114 -4.62 -5.46 1.67
N LEU A 115 -4.53 -4.18 1.31
CA LEU A 115 -3.59 -3.20 1.84
C LEU A 115 -4.35 -1.97 2.36
N ASP A 116 -5.17 -2.14 3.39
CA ASP A 116 -5.80 -0.98 4.03
C ASP A 116 -4.74 -0.09 4.71
N MET A 117 -4.86 1.23 4.59
CA MET A 117 -3.83 2.18 5.04
C MET A 117 -4.41 3.39 5.75
N GLY A 118 -3.94 3.67 6.96
CA GLY A 118 -4.23 4.91 7.67
C GLY A 118 -3.17 5.98 7.37
N VAL A 119 -3.54 7.09 6.73
CA VAL A 119 -2.68 8.26 6.51
C VAL A 119 -2.93 9.35 7.55
N PHE A 120 -1.95 10.22 7.76
CA PHE A 120 -2.07 11.33 8.73
C PHE A 120 -1.13 12.45 8.33
N GLN A 121 -1.54 13.68 8.64
CA GLN A 121 -0.77 14.89 8.31
C GLN A 121 0.51 14.99 9.15
N GLU A 122 1.53 15.65 8.61
CA GLU A 122 2.80 15.85 9.28
C GLU A 122 2.70 16.90 10.41
N TYR A 123 3.32 16.59 11.56
CA TYR A 123 3.54 17.56 12.64
C TYR A 123 5.04 17.88 12.69
N SER A 124 5.41 19.11 12.34
CA SER A 124 6.81 19.53 12.12
C SER A 124 7.77 19.35 13.32
N ASP A 125 7.24 19.12 14.53
CA ASP A 125 8.00 18.93 15.77
C ASP A 125 8.07 17.45 16.22
N VAL A 126 7.72 16.52 15.33
CA VAL A 126 7.74 15.07 15.56
C VAL A 126 8.72 14.39 14.60
N ASP A 127 9.50 13.44 15.13
CA ASP A 127 10.44 12.65 14.33
C ASP A 127 9.75 11.42 13.70
N TYR A 128 9.74 11.38 12.37
CA TYR A 128 9.18 10.29 11.57
C TYR A 128 10.23 9.35 10.98
N SER A 129 11.49 9.43 11.42
CA SER A 129 12.61 8.64 10.87
C SER A 129 12.37 7.12 10.86
N PHE A 130 11.53 6.60 11.76
CA PHE A 130 11.15 5.18 11.77
C PHE A 130 10.31 4.75 10.56
N LEU A 131 9.67 5.70 9.85
CA LEU A 131 8.92 5.47 8.61
C LEU A 131 9.80 5.48 7.35
N ASN A 132 11.12 5.68 7.52
CA ASN A 132 12.08 5.36 6.46
C ASN A 132 12.11 3.85 6.18
N ASP A 133 11.81 3.04 7.19
CA ASP A 133 11.56 1.62 7.04
C ASP A 133 10.09 1.38 6.62
N PRO A 134 9.78 0.27 5.90
CA PRO A 134 8.40 -0.03 5.57
C PRO A 134 7.55 -0.27 6.83
N VAL A 135 6.25 0.00 6.73
CA VAL A 135 5.28 -0.25 7.81
C VAL A 135 4.74 -1.68 7.78
N ALA A 136 4.84 -2.34 6.62
CA ALA A 136 4.50 -3.73 6.43
C ALA A 136 5.41 -4.37 5.37
N GLN A 137 5.70 -5.66 5.55
CA GLN A 137 6.45 -6.48 4.60
C GLN A 137 5.60 -7.70 4.25
N ILE A 138 5.56 -8.04 2.98
CA ILE A 138 4.72 -9.10 2.43
C ILE A 138 5.59 -10.00 1.58
N PHE A 139 5.45 -11.31 1.76
CA PHE A 139 6.19 -12.33 1.04
C PHE A 139 5.30 -13.55 0.83
N TYR A 140 5.73 -14.45 -0.05
CA TYR A 140 5.05 -15.74 -0.20
C TYR A 140 5.34 -16.64 0.99
N ASP A 141 4.30 -17.05 1.70
CA ASP A 141 4.38 -17.96 2.83
C ASP A 141 3.94 -19.37 2.39
N ASP A 142 4.85 -20.33 2.52
CA ASP A 142 4.63 -21.73 2.12
C ASP A 142 3.54 -22.42 2.96
N ASP A 143 3.39 -22.06 4.24
CA ASP A 143 2.42 -22.67 5.14
C ASP A 143 1.00 -22.19 4.79
N TYR A 144 0.85 -20.92 4.42
CA TYR A 144 -0.42 -20.36 3.95
C TYR A 144 -0.70 -20.61 2.47
N GLY A 145 0.34 -20.88 1.66
CA GLY A 145 0.23 -20.97 0.21
C GLY A 145 -0.26 -19.67 -0.43
N ASP A 146 0.13 -18.54 0.16
CA ASP A 146 -0.32 -17.21 -0.23
C ASP A 146 0.70 -16.12 0.06
N LEU A 147 0.45 -14.91 -0.47
CA LEU A 147 1.14 -13.71 -0.01
C LEU A 147 0.63 -13.35 1.39
N ALA A 148 1.54 -13.25 2.35
CA ALA A 148 1.23 -12.98 3.74
C ALA A 148 2.10 -11.87 4.32
N PHE A 149 1.58 -11.21 5.35
CA PHE A 149 2.33 -10.20 6.10
C PHE A 149 3.35 -10.87 7.02
N ASP A 150 4.55 -10.29 7.15
CA ASP A 150 5.42 -10.58 8.27
C ASP A 150 4.77 -10.06 9.55
N GLU A 151 4.12 -10.95 10.30
CA GLU A 151 3.39 -10.61 11.51
C GLU A 151 4.30 -10.00 12.59
N GLN A 152 5.52 -10.54 12.75
CA GLN A 152 6.45 -10.07 13.78
C GLN A 152 6.94 -8.66 13.45
N TYR A 153 7.26 -8.42 12.19
CA TYR A 153 7.63 -7.10 11.69
C TYR A 153 6.48 -6.11 11.81
N SER A 154 5.28 -6.48 11.37
CA SER A 154 4.08 -5.65 11.41
C SER A 154 3.72 -5.26 12.85
N MET A 155 3.85 -6.20 13.80
CA MET A 155 3.66 -5.92 15.23
C MET A 155 4.70 -4.92 15.78
N LYS A 156 5.96 -5.01 15.34
CA LYS A 156 7.02 -4.06 15.74
C LYS A 156 6.70 -2.66 15.21
N GLN A 157 6.33 -2.54 13.93
CA GLN A 157 5.99 -1.25 13.32
C GLN A 157 4.71 -0.64 13.91
N GLY A 158 3.69 -1.45 14.18
CA GLY A 158 2.46 -0.99 14.85
C GLY A 158 2.73 -0.40 16.23
N LYS A 159 3.69 -0.97 17.00
CA LYS A 159 4.11 -0.39 18.29
C LYS A 159 4.83 0.96 18.12
N ALA A 160 5.68 1.10 17.10
CA ALA A 160 6.35 2.36 16.79
C ALA A 160 5.34 3.45 16.39
N MET A 161 4.38 3.09 15.52
CA MET A 161 3.29 3.98 15.11
C MET A 161 2.44 4.44 16.29
N MET A 162 2.02 3.52 17.16
CA MET A 162 1.25 3.85 18.37
C MET A 162 2.03 4.77 19.33
N LYS A 163 3.36 4.62 19.41
CA LYS A 163 4.20 5.53 20.19
C LYS A 163 4.23 6.93 19.57
N CYS A 164 4.35 7.02 18.25
CA CYS A 164 4.27 8.28 17.50
C CYS A 164 2.94 9.00 17.74
N PHE A 165 1.80 8.32 17.60
CA PHE A 165 0.48 8.92 17.85
C PHE A 165 0.32 9.43 19.28
N LYS A 166 0.81 8.68 20.28
CA LYS A 166 0.81 9.16 21.67
C LYS A 166 1.67 10.40 21.87
N GLU A 167 2.79 10.53 21.16
CA GLU A 167 3.63 11.72 21.20
C GLU A 167 2.92 12.92 20.60
N ILE A 168 2.32 12.76 19.41
CA ILE A 168 1.52 13.81 18.74
C ILE A 168 0.39 14.27 19.67
N ALA A 169 -0.41 13.32 20.18
CA ALA A 169 -1.52 13.64 21.09
C ALA A 169 -1.05 14.32 22.38
N LYS A 170 0.15 14.04 22.88
CA LYS A 170 0.67 14.72 24.08
C LYS A 170 1.09 16.17 23.80
N LYS A 171 1.61 16.44 22.61
CA LYS A 171 2.14 17.75 22.22
C LYS A 171 1.05 18.70 21.69
N HIS A 172 0.00 18.16 21.09
CA HIS A 172 -0.96 18.93 20.27
C HIS A 172 -2.43 18.81 20.72
N LYS A 173 -2.70 18.20 21.89
CA LYS A 173 -4.03 18.15 22.51
C LYS A 173 -4.25 19.31 23.47
#